data_AF-A0AB73ACQ2-F1
#
_entry.id   AF-A0AB73ACQ2-F1
#
_cell.length_a   1.000
_cell.length_b   1.000
_cell.length_c   1.000
_cell.angle_alpha   90.00
_cell.angle_beta   90.00
_cell.angle_gamma   90.00
#
_symmetry.space_group_name_H-M   'P 1'
#
loop_
_entity.id
_entity.type
_entity.pdbx_description
1 polymer ?
#
loop_
_entity_poly.entity_id
_entity_poly.type
_entity_poly.pdbx_seq_one_letter_code
_entity_poly.pdbx_strand_id
1 'polypeptide(L)'
;MQVKKKIILSILLAIIAGLYSINYFRNVHTISTSGDIAFHFARVKGLSSIFSGPINFTTFNHYGSGVNYFYPYLTFFPAVIFYWISNNLIVSYILYVWLLNVCTIMLMFHYGLKFLKRIDAAFIFSCLYTFYGYRTIDIYHRSAIAEAIALTVIPIVMYYAYALIYEKKPCAIWNGNSFFDKF
;
A
#
# COMPACT_ATOMS: atom_id res chain seq x y z
N MET A 1 -9.79 26.26 -12.19
CA MET A 1 -8.37 26.03 -12.56
C MET A 1 -7.65 25.07 -11.59
N GLN A 2 -7.80 25.23 -10.28
CA GLN A 2 -7.12 24.37 -9.28
C GLN A 2 -7.51 22.88 -9.32
N VAL A 3 -8.78 22.55 -9.58
CA VAL A 3 -9.25 21.15 -9.70
C VAL A 3 -8.59 20.42 -10.88
N LYS A 4 -8.54 21.07 -12.05
CA LYS A 4 -7.87 20.52 -13.24
C LYS A 4 -6.38 20.26 -12.96
N LYS A 5 -5.69 21.22 -12.31
CA LYS A 5 -4.27 21.06 -11.90
C LYS A 5 -4.10 19.87 -10.95
N LYS A 6 -4.99 19.70 -9.96
CA LYS A 6 -4.95 18.57 -9.02
C LYS A 6 -5.06 17.22 -9.74
N ILE A 7 -6.02 17.07 -10.66
CA ILE A 7 -6.21 15.83 -11.42
C ILE A 7 -4.98 15.51 -12.26
N ILE A 8 -4.45 16.50 -12.99
CA ILE A 8 -3.25 16.33 -13.83
C ILE A 8 -2.07 15.86 -12.97
N LEU A 9 -1.83 16.49 -11.81
CA LEU A 9 -0.75 16.10 -10.92
C LEU A 9 -0.95 14.72 -10.31
N SER A 10 -2.18 14.33 -9.96
CA SER A 10 -2.47 12.97 -9.50
C SER A 10 -2.18 11.92 -10.58
N ILE A 11 -2.55 12.18 -11.83
CA ILE A 11 -2.22 11.27 -12.94
C ILE A 11 -0.70 11.18 -13.12
N LEU A 12 0.00 12.32 -13.10
CA LEU A 12 1.45 12.36 -13.20
C LEU A 12 2.14 11.57 -12.07
N LEU A 13 1.69 11.73 -10.83
CA LEU A 13 2.23 10.98 -9.69
C LEU A 13 1.99 9.47 -9.80
N ALA A 14 0.83 9.05 -10.31
CA ALA A 14 0.56 7.63 -10.57
C ALA A 14 1.52 7.06 -11.64
N ILE A 15 1.81 7.84 -12.70
CA ILE A 15 2.81 7.48 -13.71
C ILE A 15 4.20 7.39 -13.09
N ILE A 16 4.62 8.36 -12.26
CA ILE A 16 5.93 8.35 -11.59
C ILE A 16 6.07 7.11 -10.70
N ALA A 17 5.06 6.77 -9.88
CA ALA A 17 5.06 5.55 -9.07
C ALA A 17 5.09 4.27 -9.92
N GLY A 18 4.40 4.28 -11.08
CA GLY A 18 4.45 3.22 -12.07
C GLY A 18 5.87 3.01 -12.62
N LEU A 19 6.50 4.07 -13.13
CA LEU A 19 7.86 4.04 -13.66
C LEU A 19 8.88 3.60 -12.60
N TYR A 20 8.73 4.06 -11.36
CA TYR A 20 9.56 3.63 -10.24
C TYR A 20 9.47 2.12 -10.00
N SER A 21 8.26 1.57 -10.12
CA SER A 21 8.00 0.14 -9.95
C SER A 21 8.49 -0.72 -11.12
N ILE A 22 8.81 -0.14 -12.30
CA ILE A 22 9.43 -0.87 -13.41
C ILE A 22 10.78 -1.49 -13.00
N ASN A 23 11.50 -0.86 -12.06
CA ASN A 23 12.75 -1.41 -11.53
C ASN A 23 12.56 -2.80 -10.91
N TYR A 24 11.37 -3.12 -10.37
CA TYR A 24 11.05 -4.48 -9.92
C TYR A 24 11.03 -5.48 -11.07
N PHE A 25 10.33 -5.13 -12.15
CA PHE A 25 10.18 -6.00 -13.32
C PHE A 25 11.51 -6.24 -14.04
N ARG A 26 12.47 -5.31 -13.95
CA ARG A 26 13.80 -5.48 -14.55
C ARG A 26 14.73 -6.37 -13.74
N ASN A 27 14.56 -6.44 -12.43
CA ASN A 27 15.47 -7.14 -11.51
C ASN A 27 14.80 -8.31 -10.77
N VAL A 28 13.85 -8.96 -11.42
CA VAL A 28 13.00 -10.01 -10.84
C VAL A 28 13.80 -11.10 -10.14
N HIS A 29 14.90 -11.56 -10.74
CA HIS A 29 15.73 -12.63 -10.18
C HIS A 29 16.34 -12.26 -8.82
N THR A 30 16.92 -11.06 -8.71
CA THR A 30 17.51 -10.55 -7.47
C THR A 30 16.46 -10.33 -6.39
N ILE A 31 15.25 -9.92 -6.78
CA ILE A 31 14.16 -9.64 -5.86
C ILE A 31 13.50 -10.93 -5.38
N SER A 32 13.41 -11.96 -6.24
CA SER A 32 12.80 -13.26 -5.91
C SER A 32 13.51 -14.03 -4.78
N THR A 33 14.69 -13.56 -4.36
CA THR A 33 15.53 -14.19 -3.33
C THR A 33 15.82 -13.27 -2.13
N SER A 34 15.17 -12.10 -2.05
CA SER A 34 15.48 -11.10 -1.02
C SER A 34 14.59 -11.21 0.23
N GLY A 35 15.23 -11.10 1.41
CA GLY A 35 14.58 -10.96 2.71
C GLY A 35 13.33 -11.83 2.92
N ASP A 36 12.20 -11.19 3.21
CA ASP A 36 10.95 -11.87 3.60
C ASP A 36 10.10 -12.35 2.40
N ILE A 37 10.62 -12.33 1.17
CA ILE A 37 9.77 -12.60 -0.01
C ILE A 37 9.21 -14.03 -0.03
N ALA A 38 10.00 -15.02 0.39
CA ALA A 38 9.55 -16.41 0.47
C ALA A 38 8.39 -16.57 1.47
N PHE A 39 8.46 -15.85 2.59
CA PHE A 39 7.38 -15.78 3.57
C PHE A 39 6.13 -15.14 2.96
N HIS A 40 6.26 -14.05 2.22
CA HIS A 40 5.14 -13.40 1.55
C HIS A 40 4.50 -14.26 0.44
N PHE A 41 5.29 -15.01 -0.31
CA PHE A 41 4.76 -15.99 -1.28
C PHE A 41 3.97 -17.11 -0.59
N ALA A 42 4.47 -17.64 0.52
CA ALA A 42 3.73 -18.60 1.33
C ALA A 42 2.40 -18.00 1.82
N ARG A 43 2.38 -16.72 2.22
CA ARG A 43 1.13 -16.04 2.60
C ARG A 43 0.17 -15.91 1.42
N VAL A 44 0.59 -15.44 0.25
CA VAL A 44 -0.29 -15.32 -0.94
C VAL A 44 -0.90 -16.68 -1.31
N LYS A 45 -0.07 -17.72 -1.39
CA LYS A 45 -0.54 -19.08 -1.69
C LYS A 45 -1.45 -19.62 -0.58
N GLY A 46 -1.14 -19.33 0.68
CA GLY A 46 -1.94 -19.68 1.84
C GLY A 46 -3.34 -19.06 1.82
N LEU A 47 -3.42 -17.76 1.53
CA LEU A 47 -4.68 -17.01 1.44
C LEU A 47 -5.47 -17.37 0.18
N SER A 48 -4.84 -17.84 -0.90
CA SER A 48 -5.55 -18.14 -2.15
C SER A 48 -6.62 -19.22 -2.02
N SER A 49 -6.56 -20.05 -0.97
CA SER A 49 -7.53 -21.10 -0.65
C SER A 49 -8.43 -20.75 0.54
N ILE A 50 -8.49 -19.48 0.97
CA ILE A 50 -9.19 -19.06 2.20
C ILE A 50 -10.67 -19.49 2.24
N PHE A 51 -11.33 -19.54 1.08
CA PHE A 51 -12.73 -19.95 0.97
C PHE A 51 -12.94 -21.46 1.10
N SER A 52 -11.88 -22.26 0.94
CA SER A 52 -11.90 -23.71 1.17
C SER A 52 -11.67 -24.05 2.66
N GLY A 53 -11.13 -23.11 3.43
CA GLY A 53 -10.86 -23.26 4.85
C GLY A 53 -9.80 -22.28 5.33
N PRO A 54 -9.82 -21.91 6.62
CA PRO A 54 -8.90 -20.91 7.16
C PRO A 54 -7.47 -21.44 7.39
N ILE A 55 -7.29 -22.77 7.35
CA ILE A 55 -6.00 -23.44 7.53
C ILE A 55 -5.50 -23.95 6.19
N ASN A 56 -4.28 -23.56 5.82
CA ASN A 56 -3.64 -23.98 4.59
C ASN A 56 -2.53 -25.00 4.89
N PHE A 57 -2.59 -26.16 4.22
CA PHE A 57 -1.59 -27.22 4.31
C PHE A 57 -0.66 -27.28 3.10
N THR A 58 -0.76 -26.37 2.15
CA THR A 58 0.08 -26.36 0.93
C THR A 58 1.30 -25.45 1.02
N THR A 59 1.44 -24.78 2.17
CA THR A 59 2.51 -23.83 2.51
C THR A 59 3.09 -24.19 3.89
N PHE A 60 4.21 -23.57 4.28
CA PHE A 60 4.85 -23.79 5.59
C PHE A 60 5.11 -25.27 5.93
N ASN A 61 5.72 -26.02 5.01
CA ASN A 61 6.04 -27.45 5.18
C ASN A 61 4.85 -28.31 5.62
N HIS A 62 3.64 -28.00 5.14
CA HIS A 62 2.44 -28.77 5.42
C HIS A 62 2.01 -28.82 6.90
N TYR A 63 2.56 -27.94 7.76
CA TYR A 63 2.27 -27.93 9.20
C TYR A 63 0.85 -27.40 9.54
N GLY A 64 0.12 -26.84 8.57
CA GLY A 64 -1.20 -26.24 8.82
C GLY A 64 -1.12 -24.98 9.67
N SER A 65 -0.16 -24.10 9.37
CA SER A 65 0.14 -22.96 10.22
C SER A 65 -0.95 -21.87 10.17
N GLY A 66 -1.33 -21.36 11.35
CA GLY A 66 -2.25 -20.25 11.53
C GLY A 66 -1.64 -18.86 11.27
N VAL A 67 -0.59 -18.75 10.45
CA VAL A 67 0.12 -17.46 10.19
C VAL A 67 -0.84 -16.33 9.81
N ASN A 68 -1.90 -16.66 9.09
CA ASN A 68 -2.90 -15.69 8.63
C ASN A 68 -3.74 -15.07 9.76
N TYR A 69 -3.75 -15.66 10.97
CA TYR A 69 -4.37 -15.07 12.15
C TYR A 69 -3.48 -14.01 12.80
N PHE A 70 -2.15 -14.19 12.73
CA PHE A 70 -1.18 -13.31 13.38
C PHE A 70 -0.73 -12.14 12.51
N TYR A 71 -0.98 -12.21 11.19
CA TYR A 71 -0.77 -11.10 10.28
C TYR A 71 -2.09 -10.71 9.61
N PRO A 72 -2.40 -9.40 9.45
CA PRO A 72 -3.64 -8.97 8.83
C PRO A 72 -3.71 -9.53 7.39
N TYR A 73 -4.60 -10.50 7.17
CA TYR A 73 -4.73 -11.17 5.87
C TYR A 73 -5.34 -10.23 4.82
N LEU A 74 -6.20 -9.31 5.25
CA LEU A 74 -6.88 -8.37 4.37
C LEU A 74 -5.90 -7.41 3.67
N THR A 75 -4.79 -7.05 4.33
CA THR A 75 -3.79 -6.16 3.72
C THR A 75 -3.09 -6.82 2.53
N PHE A 76 -2.95 -8.15 2.54
CA PHE A 76 -2.32 -8.94 1.47
C PHE A 76 -3.31 -9.44 0.41
N PHE A 77 -4.62 -9.24 0.62
CA PHE A 77 -5.65 -9.71 -0.31
C PHE A 77 -5.50 -9.18 -1.75
N PRO A 78 -5.05 -7.94 -2.01
CA PRO A 78 -4.78 -7.49 -3.38
C PRO A 78 -3.74 -8.35 -4.11
N ALA A 79 -2.70 -8.83 -3.42
CA ALA A 79 -1.72 -9.76 -4.00
C ALA A 79 -2.37 -11.11 -4.37
N VAL A 80 -3.34 -11.59 -3.57
CA VAL A 80 -4.10 -12.81 -3.85
C VAL A 80 -4.97 -12.65 -5.10
N ILE A 81 -5.62 -11.51 -5.27
CA ILE A 81 -6.40 -11.21 -6.48
C ILE A 81 -5.49 -11.24 -7.71
N PHE A 82 -4.32 -10.60 -7.65
CA PHE A 82 -3.35 -10.66 -8.74
C PHE A 82 -2.83 -12.08 -8.99
N TYR A 83 -2.69 -12.89 -7.94
CA TYR A 83 -2.29 -14.29 -8.07
C TYR A 83 -3.37 -15.13 -8.77
N TRP A 84 -4.65 -14.96 -8.44
CA TRP A 84 -5.74 -15.65 -9.14
C TRP A 84 -5.81 -15.32 -10.64
N ILE A 85 -5.45 -14.08 -11.01
CA ILE A 85 -5.44 -13.64 -12.41
C ILE A 85 -4.19 -14.13 -13.15
N SER A 86 -3.02 -14.01 -12.53
CA SER A 86 -1.73 -14.26 -13.19
C SER A 86 -1.24 -15.70 -13.08
N ASN A 87 -1.75 -16.46 -12.10
CA ASN A 87 -1.25 -17.76 -11.67
C ASN A 87 0.29 -17.78 -11.41
N ASN A 88 0.86 -16.63 -11.03
CA ASN A 88 2.30 -16.46 -10.85
C ASN A 88 2.57 -15.60 -9.60
N LEU A 89 3.24 -16.21 -8.60
CA LEU A 89 3.52 -15.55 -7.32
C LEU A 89 4.39 -14.30 -7.46
N ILE A 90 5.40 -14.36 -8.31
CA ILE A 90 6.32 -13.26 -8.55
C ILE A 90 5.58 -12.07 -9.18
N VAL A 91 4.81 -12.32 -10.25
CA VAL A 91 4.03 -11.28 -10.91
C VAL A 91 3.01 -10.67 -9.94
N SER A 92 2.32 -11.51 -9.17
CA SER A 92 1.32 -11.04 -8.19
C SER A 92 1.91 -10.13 -7.12
N TYR A 93 3.11 -10.44 -6.63
CA TYR A 93 3.81 -9.65 -5.64
C TYR A 93 4.30 -8.31 -6.21
N ILE A 94 4.86 -8.32 -7.43
CA ILE A 94 5.31 -7.09 -8.07
C ILE A 94 4.13 -6.14 -8.33
N LEU A 95 3.00 -6.67 -8.81
CA LEU A 95 1.77 -5.88 -8.99
C LEU A 95 1.25 -5.32 -7.66
N TYR A 96 1.38 -6.09 -6.58
CA TYR A 96 1.03 -5.62 -5.25
C TYR A 96 1.92 -4.48 -4.75
N VAL A 97 3.24 -4.59 -4.94
CA VAL A 97 4.19 -3.51 -4.62
C VAL A 97 3.93 -2.26 -5.47
N TRP A 98 3.62 -2.43 -6.76
CA TRP A 98 3.21 -1.34 -7.63
C TRP A 98 1.97 -0.63 -7.08
N LEU A 99 0.92 -1.39 -6.74
CA LEU A 99 -0.29 -0.85 -6.14
C LEU A 99 0.02 -0.10 -4.84
N LEU A 100 0.87 -0.66 -3.99
CA LEU A 100 1.29 -0.03 -2.74
C LEU A 100 2.00 1.31 -2.97
N ASN A 101 2.88 1.40 -3.97
CA ASN A 101 3.55 2.65 -4.36
C ASN A 101 2.56 3.70 -4.87
N VAL A 102 1.60 3.29 -5.71
CA VAL A 102 0.54 4.18 -6.20
C VAL A 102 -0.33 4.67 -5.04
N CYS A 103 -0.78 3.79 -4.16
CA CYS A 103 -1.54 4.18 -2.97
C CYS A 103 -0.75 5.15 -2.09
N THR A 104 0.53 4.87 -1.83
CA THR A 104 1.39 5.73 -1.00
C THR A 104 1.47 7.14 -1.58
N ILE A 105 1.87 7.28 -2.84
CA ILE A 105 2.09 8.60 -3.43
C ILE A 105 0.78 9.41 -3.53
N MET A 106 -0.34 8.75 -3.82
CA MET A 106 -1.67 9.37 -3.84
C MET A 106 -2.09 9.87 -2.46
N LEU A 107 -1.91 9.04 -1.43
CA LEU A 107 -2.25 9.39 -0.05
C LEU A 107 -1.36 10.54 0.44
N MET A 108 -0.05 10.50 0.18
CA MET A 108 0.86 11.57 0.55
C MET A 108 0.53 12.88 -0.15
N PHE A 109 0.12 12.85 -1.42
CA PHE A 109 -0.31 14.06 -2.11
C PHE A 109 -1.60 14.63 -1.50
N HIS A 110 -2.58 13.78 -1.20
CA HIS A 110 -3.85 14.20 -0.61
C HIS A 110 -3.68 14.79 0.80
N TYR A 111 -2.97 14.10 1.69
CA TYR A 111 -2.72 14.59 3.06
C TYR A 111 -1.70 15.71 3.11
N GLY A 112 -0.68 15.68 2.22
CA GLY A 112 0.24 16.80 2.02
C GLY A 112 -0.50 18.07 1.60
N LEU A 113 -1.52 17.97 0.73
CA LEU A 113 -2.34 19.12 0.34
C LEU A 113 -3.17 19.67 1.50
N LYS A 114 -3.74 18.78 2.33
CA LYS A 114 -4.49 19.19 3.53
C LYS A 114 -3.60 19.92 4.55
N PHE A 115 -2.37 19.45 4.73
CA PHE A 115 -1.45 20.01 5.73
C PHE A 115 -0.72 21.27 5.24
N LEU A 116 -0.11 21.21 4.05
CA LEU A 116 0.73 22.28 3.50
C LEU A 116 -0.07 23.40 2.82
N LYS A 117 -1.34 23.15 2.49
CA LYS A 117 -2.25 24.10 1.81
C LYS A 117 -1.70 24.66 0.48
N ARG A 118 -0.68 24.02 -0.09
CA ARG A 118 0.00 24.40 -1.33
C ARG A 118 0.19 23.18 -2.21
N ILE A 119 -0.35 23.24 -3.43
CA ILE A 119 -0.36 22.10 -4.35
C ILE A 119 1.05 21.67 -4.80
N ASP A 120 1.94 22.63 -5.04
CA ASP A 120 3.31 22.34 -5.48
C ASP A 120 4.13 21.72 -4.35
N ALA A 121 3.95 22.21 -3.12
CA ALA A 121 4.59 21.64 -1.94
C ALA A 121 4.09 20.22 -1.63
N ALA A 122 2.78 19.98 -1.77
CA ALA A 122 2.19 18.64 -1.61
C ALA A 122 2.70 17.65 -2.67
N PHE A 123 2.88 18.10 -3.91
CA PHE A 123 3.47 17.28 -4.97
C PHE A 123 4.89 16.87 -4.62
N ILE A 124 5.76 17.82 -4.26
CA ILE A 124 7.15 17.55 -3.88
C ILE A 124 7.19 16.62 -2.65
N PHE A 125 6.39 16.91 -1.62
CA PHE A 125 6.28 16.08 -0.43
C PHE A 125 5.91 14.63 -0.77
N SER A 126 4.94 14.43 -1.65
CA SER A 126 4.50 13.08 -2.04
C SER A 126 5.60 12.27 -2.73
N CYS A 127 6.40 12.90 -3.58
CA CYS A 127 7.56 12.27 -4.21
C CYS A 127 8.63 11.93 -3.17
N LEU A 128 9.04 12.90 -2.35
CA LEU A 128 10.08 12.70 -1.35
C LEU A 128 9.71 11.60 -0.34
N TYR A 129 8.46 11.59 0.14
CA TYR A 129 7.99 10.57 1.07
C TYR A 129 7.81 9.20 0.42
N THR A 130 7.47 9.10 -0.86
CA THR A 130 7.29 7.79 -1.49
C THR A 130 8.63 7.12 -1.77
N PHE A 131 9.66 7.92 -2.09
CA PHE A 131 10.94 7.44 -2.62
C PHE A 131 12.13 7.66 -1.67
N TYR A 132 11.90 8.02 -0.40
CA TYR A 132 13.00 8.11 0.57
C TYR A 132 13.68 6.75 0.78
N GLY A 133 14.99 6.80 1.06
CA GLY A 133 15.86 5.63 1.02
C GLY A 133 15.40 4.46 1.90
N TYR A 134 14.89 4.73 3.10
CA TYR A 134 14.47 3.68 4.02
C TYR A 134 13.30 2.86 3.48
N ARG A 135 12.22 3.51 3.00
CA ARG A 135 11.10 2.78 2.38
C ARG A 135 11.53 2.02 1.12
N THR A 136 12.48 2.57 0.37
CA THR A 136 13.07 1.87 -0.77
C THR A 136 13.82 0.61 -0.34
N ILE A 137 14.64 0.68 0.69
CA ILE A 137 15.37 -0.48 1.25
C ILE A 137 14.38 -1.53 1.77
N ASP A 138 13.35 -1.11 2.49
CA ASP A 138 12.32 -2.00 3.04
C ASP A 138 11.64 -2.81 1.97
N ILE A 139 11.22 -2.16 0.89
CA ILE A 139 10.49 -2.84 -0.17
C ILE A 139 11.46 -3.70 -1.00
N TYR A 140 12.56 -3.12 -1.50
CA TYR A 140 13.42 -3.76 -2.52
C TYR A 140 14.48 -4.71 -1.99
N HIS A 141 15.05 -4.44 -0.82
CA HIS A 141 16.14 -5.24 -0.27
C HIS A 141 15.64 -6.19 0.83
N ARG A 142 14.79 -5.69 1.73
CA ARG A 142 14.28 -6.50 2.85
C ARG A 142 13.01 -7.26 2.50
N SER A 143 12.28 -6.84 1.47
CA SER A 143 10.92 -7.32 1.20
C SER A 143 10.00 -7.21 2.43
N ALA A 144 10.23 -6.21 3.30
CA ALA A 144 9.49 -5.99 4.55
C ALA A 144 8.15 -5.29 4.28
N ILE A 145 7.23 -5.99 3.61
CA ILE A 145 6.00 -5.36 3.09
C ILE A 145 5.04 -4.92 4.19
N ALA A 146 4.99 -5.63 5.32
CA ALA A 146 4.18 -5.21 6.46
C ALA A 146 4.59 -3.81 6.97
N GLU A 147 5.89 -3.54 7.00
CA GLU A 147 6.46 -2.25 7.37
C GLU A 147 6.14 -1.19 6.30
N ALA A 148 6.29 -1.52 5.02
CA ALA A 148 5.95 -0.61 3.93
C ALA A 148 4.45 -0.20 3.92
N ILE A 149 3.55 -1.11 4.28
CA ILE A 149 2.12 -0.80 4.48
C ILE A 149 1.93 0.13 5.68
N ALA A 150 2.60 -0.13 6.79
CA ALA A 150 2.55 0.75 7.96
C ALA A 150 3.03 2.17 7.63
N LEU A 151 4.15 2.30 6.92
CA LEU A 151 4.70 3.57 6.43
C LEU A 151 3.74 4.29 5.46
N THR A 152 2.88 3.56 4.76
CA THR A 152 1.84 4.15 3.91
C THR A 152 0.73 4.80 4.73
N VAL A 153 0.39 4.21 5.88
CA VAL A 153 -0.76 4.60 6.72
C VAL A 153 -0.37 5.58 7.83
N ILE A 154 0.86 5.54 8.36
CA ILE A 154 1.32 6.38 9.48
C ILE A 154 1.01 7.88 9.28
N PRO A 155 1.31 8.52 8.13
CA PRO A 155 1.04 9.95 7.95
C PRO A 155 -0.45 10.31 8.05
N ILE A 156 -1.32 9.36 7.69
CA ILE A 156 -2.77 9.51 7.79
C ILE A 156 -3.18 9.50 9.25
N VAL A 157 -2.69 8.53 10.02
CA VAL A 157 -2.94 8.43 11.46
C VAL A 157 -2.44 9.68 12.17
N MET A 158 -1.23 10.16 11.84
CA MET A 158 -0.69 11.39 12.41
C MET A 158 -1.51 12.62 12.06
N TYR A 159 -2.00 12.73 10.81
CA TYR A 159 -2.88 13.82 10.40
C TYR A 159 -4.17 13.85 11.22
N TYR A 160 -4.84 12.70 11.41
CA TYR A 160 -6.06 12.64 12.20
C TYR A 160 -5.82 12.85 13.69
N ALA A 161 -4.72 12.36 14.23
CA ALA A 161 -4.33 12.65 15.61
C ALA A 161 -4.12 14.16 15.82
N TYR A 162 -3.43 14.84 14.90
CA TYR A 162 -3.27 16.29 14.92
C TYR A 162 -4.63 17.02 14.84
N ALA A 163 -5.49 16.61 13.90
CA ALA A 163 -6.81 17.23 13.73
C ALA A 163 -7.73 17.04 14.95
N LEU A 164 -7.64 15.88 15.61
CA LEU A 164 -8.39 15.60 16.83
C LEU A 164 -7.93 16.49 18.00
N ILE A 165 -6.62 16.58 18.22
CA ILE A 165 -6.03 17.30 19.35
C ILE A 165 -6.16 18.81 19.19
N TYR A 166 -5.84 19.34 18.00
CA TYR A 166 -5.69 20.78 17.79
C TYR A 166 -6.88 21.41 17.07
N GLU A 167 -7.51 20.71 16.13
CA GLU A 167 -8.64 21.26 15.37
C GLU A 167 -10.01 20.89 15.97
N LYS A 168 -10.05 20.02 16.99
CA LYS A 168 -11.27 19.48 17.62
C LYS A 168 -12.28 18.93 16.60
N LYS A 169 -11.81 18.52 15.42
CA LYS A 169 -12.67 17.92 14.40
C LYS A 169 -12.97 16.48 14.80
N PRO A 170 -14.24 16.02 14.75
CA PRO A 170 -14.54 14.63 15.00
C PRO A 170 -13.74 13.76 14.03
N CYS A 171 -13.20 12.66 14.53
CA CYS A 171 -12.22 11.79 13.85
C CYS A 171 -12.79 11.01 12.65
N ALA A 172 -13.92 11.44 12.10
CA ALA A 172 -14.67 10.62 11.18
C ALA A 172 -14.04 10.63 9.79
N ILE A 173 -13.58 9.44 9.37
CA ILE A 173 -13.41 9.05 7.96
C ILE A 173 -14.76 9.16 7.21
N TRP A 174 -15.86 9.36 7.96
CA TRP A 174 -17.22 9.53 7.49
C TRP A 174 -17.77 10.92 7.86
N ASN A 175 -17.83 11.84 6.90
CA ASN A 175 -18.65 13.04 7.05
C ASN A 175 -20.13 12.65 6.86
N GLY A 176 -20.81 12.32 7.96
CA GLY A 176 -22.24 11.97 7.98
C GLY A 176 -23.19 13.08 7.55
N ASN A 177 -22.71 14.30 7.31
CA ASN A 177 -23.53 15.48 7.03
C ASN A 177 -23.90 15.62 5.53
N SER A 178 -23.94 14.53 4.75
CA SER A 178 -24.38 14.62 3.35
C SER A 178 -25.56 13.72 2.98
N PHE A 179 -26.08 12.93 3.93
CA PHE A 179 -27.21 12.02 3.67
C PHE A 179 -28.48 12.38 4.44
N PHE A 180 -28.37 12.94 5.65
CA PHE A 180 -29.54 13.27 6.48
C PHE A 180 -29.97 14.75 6.41
N ASP A 181 -29.17 15.65 5.84
CA ASP A 181 -29.58 17.06 5.63
C ASP A 181 -30.45 17.27 4.38
N LYS A 182 -30.93 16.17 3.76
CA LYS A 182 -31.78 16.18 2.56
C LYS A 182 -33.15 15.50 2.73
N PHE A 183 -33.55 15.23 3.97
CA PHE A 183 -34.92 14.80 4.30
C PHE A 183 -35.45 15.59 5.49
#